data_AF-A0AA38P029-F1
#
_entry.id   AF-A0AA38P029-F1
#
_cell.length_a   1.000
_cell.length_b   1.000
_cell.length_c   1.000
_cell.angle_alpha   90.00
_cell.angle_beta   90.00
_cell.angle_gamma   90.00
#
_symmetry.space_group_name_H-M   'P 1'
#
loop_
_entity.id
_entity.type
_entity.pdbx_description
1 polymer ?
#
loop_
_entity_poly.entity_id
_entity_poly.type
_entity_poly.pdbx_seq_one_letter_code
_entity_poly.pdbx_strand_id
1 'polypeptide(L)'
;MRCFYTTDFYPLFQGSTFPPTGRPKAFAWWFQNRKPVSRPPPDEKFGTLAEFSSEWWVWYSMINPEWRERDISGRVVVDGSGEGEWDEFDRPGQNGMLSLVVSLHWWYLRLESPSSDWESALRDISWVLSELVKFKR
;
A
#
# COMPACT_ATOMS: atom_id res chain seq x y z
N MET A 1 -23.95 -12.15 33.17
CA MET A 1 -22.57 -11.92 33.67
C MET A 1 -21.60 -12.47 32.63
N ARG A 2 -20.60 -11.65 32.26
CA ARG A 2 -19.52 -11.83 31.26
C ARG A 2 -19.87 -11.61 29.78
N CYS A 3 -19.63 -10.36 29.36
CA CYS A 3 -19.04 -10.02 28.06
C CYS A 3 -17.67 -10.71 27.92
N PHE A 4 -17.24 -11.04 26.71
CA PHE A 4 -16.03 -10.50 26.06
C PHE A 4 -16.12 -10.74 24.54
N TYR A 5 -15.65 -9.74 23.80
CA TYR A 5 -15.87 -9.46 22.39
C TYR A 5 -15.13 -10.41 21.45
N THR A 6 -15.82 -10.91 20.42
CA THR A 6 -15.20 -11.31 19.15
C THR A 6 -15.79 -10.43 18.06
N THR A 7 -15.09 -9.35 17.72
CA THR A 7 -15.36 -8.58 16.50
C THR A 7 -14.87 -9.40 15.31
N ASP A 8 -15.75 -10.25 14.78
CA ASP A 8 -15.64 -10.75 13.43
C ASP A 8 -15.91 -9.58 12.46
N PHE A 9 -14.85 -8.86 12.08
CA PHE A 9 -14.96 -7.80 11.07
C PHE A 9 -13.70 -7.72 10.19
N TYR A 10 -13.33 -8.83 9.55
CA TYR A 10 -12.53 -8.76 8.32
C TYR A 10 -13.13 -9.73 7.29
N PRO A 11 -13.69 -9.23 6.17
CA PRO A 11 -14.15 -10.11 5.12
C PRO A 11 -12.92 -10.76 4.48
N LEU A 12 -12.87 -12.09 4.50
CA LEU A 12 -11.95 -12.89 3.70
C LEU A 12 -11.96 -12.34 2.28
N PHE A 13 -10.84 -11.75 1.85
CA PHE A 13 -10.74 -11.05 0.58
C PHE A 13 -10.84 -12.02 -0.61
N GLN A 14 -12.05 -12.27 -1.12
CA GLN A 14 -12.30 -13.06 -2.34
C GLN A 14 -12.14 -12.23 -3.63
N GLY A 15 -11.09 -11.40 -3.73
CA GLY A 15 -10.87 -10.52 -4.89
C GLY A 15 -9.42 -10.46 -5.33
N SER A 16 -9.18 -10.43 -6.64
CA SER A 16 -7.86 -10.28 -7.27
C SER A 16 -7.27 -8.86 -7.18
N THR A 17 -7.75 -8.03 -6.26
CA THR A 17 -7.29 -6.64 -6.08
C THR A 17 -7.27 -6.29 -4.60
N PHE A 18 -6.32 -5.43 -4.19
CA PHE A 18 -6.30 -4.87 -2.85
C PHE A 18 -7.63 -4.18 -2.48
N PRO A 19 -7.98 -4.12 -1.18
CA PRO A 19 -9.18 -3.44 -0.70
C PRO A 19 -9.35 -2.03 -1.30
N PRO A 20 -10.59 -1.62 -1.62
CA PRO A 20 -10.90 -0.23 -1.96
C PRO A 20 -10.93 0.67 -0.71
N THR A 21 -11.19 0.10 0.47
CA THR A 21 -11.23 0.83 1.74
C THR A 21 -9.86 1.43 2.08
N GLY A 22 -9.84 2.69 2.51
CA GLY A 22 -8.62 3.40 2.91
C GLY A 22 -7.70 3.80 1.76
N ARG A 23 -8.03 3.45 0.51
CA ARG A 23 -7.22 3.74 -0.67
C ARG A 23 -7.19 5.25 -0.96
N PRO A 24 -6.02 5.85 -1.27
CA PRO A 24 -5.95 7.26 -1.64
C PRO A 24 -6.87 7.62 -2.81
N LYS A 25 -7.51 8.79 -2.74
CA LYS A 25 -8.48 9.25 -3.76
C LYS A 25 -7.90 9.26 -5.18
N ALA A 26 -6.60 9.53 -5.28
CA ALA A 26 -5.85 9.56 -6.53
C ALA A 26 -5.95 8.25 -7.33
N PHE A 27 -6.05 7.11 -6.63
CA PHE A 27 -6.23 5.82 -7.26
C PHE A 27 -7.59 5.66 -7.92
N ALA A 28 -8.67 6.19 -7.34
CA ALA A 28 -10.01 6.07 -7.92
C ALA A 28 -10.04 6.71 -9.32
N TRP A 29 -9.43 7.89 -9.46
CA TRP A 29 -9.25 8.54 -10.75
C TRP A 29 -8.39 7.66 -11.69
N TRP A 30 -7.27 7.13 -11.23
CA TRP A 30 -6.36 6.33 -12.05
C TRP A 30 -7.03 5.04 -12.59
N PHE A 31 -7.80 4.35 -11.74
CA PHE A 31 -8.56 3.16 -12.14
C PHE A 31 -9.60 3.47 -13.20
N GLN A 32 -10.36 4.57 -13.04
CA GLN A 32 -11.36 5.01 -14.02
C GLN A 32 -10.72 5.41 -15.37
N ASN A 33 -9.48 5.90 -15.36
CA ASN A 33 -8.80 6.39 -16.55
C ASN A 33 -7.95 5.32 -17.26
N ARG A 34 -8.25 4.02 -17.04
CA ARG A 34 -7.52 2.88 -17.65
C ARG A 34 -6.06 2.79 -17.22
N LYS A 35 -5.73 3.30 -16.02
CA LYS A 35 -4.46 3.11 -15.33
C LYS A 35 -3.21 3.59 -16.12
N PRO A 36 -3.19 4.85 -16.61
CA PRO A 36 -2.04 5.36 -17.36
C PRO A 36 -0.82 5.48 -16.44
N VAL A 37 0.32 4.90 -16.84
CA VAL A 37 1.58 5.02 -16.07
C VAL A 37 2.22 6.39 -16.27
N SER A 38 2.17 6.93 -17.48
CA SER A 38 2.79 8.20 -17.87
C SER A 38 2.00 9.45 -17.47
N ARG A 39 0.75 9.28 -17.01
CA ARG A 39 -0.14 10.40 -16.67
C ARG A 39 -0.50 10.35 -15.18
N PRO A 40 0.16 11.16 -14.34
CA PRO A 40 -0.22 11.26 -12.94
C PRO A 40 -1.63 11.85 -12.78
N PRO A 41 -2.29 11.59 -11.64
CA PRO A 41 -3.57 12.21 -11.31
C PRO A 41 -3.43 13.74 -11.27
N PRO A 42 -4.46 14.51 -11.68
CA PRO A 42 -4.52 15.96 -11.49
C PRO A 42 -4.45 16.32 -10.00
N ASP A 43 -4.01 17.54 -9.68
CA ASP A 43 -3.81 17.97 -8.29
C ASP A 43 -5.09 17.93 -7.45
N GLU A 44 -6.24 18.25 -8.06
CA GLU A 44 -7.56 18.11 -7.41
C GLU A 44 -7.85 16.67 -6.93
N LYS A 45 -7.35 15.66 -7.66
CA LYS A 45 -7.54 14.24 -7.32
C LYS A 45 -6.41 13.69 -6.45
N PHE A 46 -5.24 14.31 -6.49
CA PHE A 46 -4.10 13.94 -5.66
C PHE A 46 -4.24 14.49 -4.23
N GLY A 47 -4.75 15.72 -4.07
CA GLY A 47 -4.81 16.42 -2.78
C GLY A 47 -3.48 17.10 -2.44
N THR A 48 -3.23 17.32 -1.15
CA THR A 48 -1.92 17.77 -0.68
C THR A 48 -0.97 16.58 -0.53
N LEU A 49 0.34 16.88 -0.53
CA LEU A 49 1.37 15.87 -0.31
C LEU A 49 1.22 15.14 1.03
N ALA A 50 0.86 15.87 2.09
CA ALA A 50 0.71 15.33 3.44
C ALA A 50 -0.53 14.42 3.57
N GLU A 51 -1.64 14.80 2.93
CA GLU A 51 -2.84 13.94 2.86
C GLU A 51 -2.51 12.66 2.08
N PHE A 52 -1.88 12.80 0.91
CA PHE A 52 -1.55 11.65 0.09
C PHE A 52 -0.60 10.68 0.80
N SER A 53 0.48 11.16 1.41
CA SER A 53 1.43 10.28 2.11
C SER A 53 0.78 9.55 3.28
N SER A 54 -0.07 10.25 4.04
CA SER A 54 -0.84 9.66 5.14
C SER A 54 -1.80 8.58 4.65
N GLU A 55 -2.65 8.90 3.66
CA GLU A 55 -3.57 7.93 3.03
C GLU A 55 -2.80 6.74 2.44
N TRP A 56 -1.64 6.99 1.83
CA TRP A 56 -0.80 5.95 1.25
C TRP A 56 -0.28 4.98 2.31
N TRP A 57 0.25 5.47 3.44
CA TRP A 57 0.74 4.62 4.52
C TRP A 57 -0.36 3.83 5.21
N VAL A 58 -1.53 4.43 5.42
CA VAL A 58 -2.70 3.71 5.93
C VAL A 58 -3.05 2.56 5.00
N TRP A 59 -3.21 2.86 3.71
CA TRP A 59 -3.56 1.84 2.72
C TRP A 59 -2.49 0.76 2.58
N TYR A 60 -1.22 1.16 2.47
CA TYR A 60 -0.10 0.24 2.36
C TYR A 60 -0.02 -0.69 3.57
N SER A 61 -0.21 -0.14 4.77
CA SER A 61 -0.20 -0.94 6.00
C SER A 61 -1.36 -1.93 6.04
N MET A 62 -2.56 -1.54 5.58
CA MET A 62 -3.73 -2.43 5.53
C MET A 62 -3.58 -3.61 4.56
N ILE A 63 -2.80 -3.46 3.49
CA ILE A 63 -2.61 -4.52 2.49
C ILE A 63 -1.41 -5.43 2.77
N ASN A 64 -0.56 -5.05 3.73
CA ASN A 64 0.54 -5.88 4.18
C ASN A 64 0.03 -7.04 5.06
N PRO A 65 0.66 -8.22 5.00
CA PRO A 65 0.35 -9.36 5.86
C PRO A 65 0.34 -8.99 7.34
N GLU A 66 -0.41 -9.75 8.12
CA GLU A 66 -0.50 -9.56 9.57
C GLU A 66 0.83 -9.80 10.28
N TRP A 67 1.69 -10.68 9.74
CA TRP A 67 2.99 -11.02 10.35
C TRP A 67 4.02 -9.89 10.30
N ARG A 68 3.78 -8.83 9.51
CA ARG A 68 4.68 -7.67 9.41
C ARG A 68 4.61 -6.84 10.70
N GLU A 69 5.77 -6.50 11.26
CA GLU A 69 5.85 -5.59 12.41
C GLU A 69 5.19 -4.24 12.12
N ARG A 70 4.44 -3.73 13.12
CA ARG A 70 3.70 -2.47 13.06
C ARG A 70 4.01 -1.61 14.27
N ASP A 71 4.05 -0.30 14.06
CA ASP A 71 4.19 0.68 15.12
C ASP A 71 2.86 0.91 15.88
N ILE A 72 2.88 1.80 16.88
CA ILE A 72 1.71 2.15 17.68
C ILE A 72 0.54 2.74 16.87
N SER A 73 0.80 3.26 15.67
CA SER A 73 -0.22 3.77 14.76
C SER A 73 -0.77 2.70 13.80
N GLY A 74 -0.24 1.47 13.87
CA GLY A 74 -0.56 0.38 12.96
C GLY A 74 0.16 0.47 11.61
N ARG A 75 1.06 1.44 11.45
CA ARG A 75 1.91 1.58 10.25
C ARG A 75 2.97 0.50 10.27
N VAL A 76 3.22 -0.07 9.10
CA VAL A 76 4.27 -1.08 8.97
C VAL A 76 5.64 -0.47 9.21
N VAL A 77 6.45 -1.15 10.03
CA VAL A 77 7.81 -0.73 10.35
C VAL A 77 8.73 -1.13 9.19
N VAL A 78 9.37 -0.13 8.58
CA VAL A 78 10.38 -0.35 7.54
C VAL A 78 11.59 -1.02 8.17
N ASP A 79 12.13 -2.04 7.50
CA ASP A 79 13.20 -2.89 8.03
C ASP A 79 12.81 -3.62 9.34
N GLY A 80 11.50 -3.69 9.64
CA GLY A 80 10.95 -4.37 10.80
C GLY A 80 11.10 -5.89 10.76
N SER A 81 11.01 -6.50 11.94
CA SER A 81 11.04 -7.94 12.13
C SER A 81 9.73 -8.60 11.68
N GLY A 82 9.78 -9.89 11.38
CA GLY A 82 8.61 -10.67 11.00
C GLY A 82 8.99 -11.88 10.15
N GLU A 83 8.29 -12.99 10.37
CA GLU A 83 8.47 -14.22 9.60
C GLU A 83 7.09 -14.72 9.20
N GLY A 84 6.90 -14.97 7.91
CA GLY A 84 5.66 -15.46 7.36
C GLY A 84 5.68 -15.49 5.84
N GLU A 85 4.65 -16.11 5.26
CA GLU A 85 4.53 -16.28 3.82
C GLU A 85 3.96 -15.03 3.15
N TRP A 86 4.36 -14.80 1.91
CA TRP A 86 3.92 -13.65 1.10
C TRP A 86 2.61 -13.90 0.34
N ASP A 87 1.88 -14.97 0.64
CA ASP A 87 0.65 -15.39 -0.03
C ASP A 87 -0.38 -14.27 -0.18
N GLU A 88 -0.50 -13.38 0.82
CA GLU A 88 -1.42 -12.25 0.76
C GLU A 88 -1.05 -11.20 -0.30
N PHE A 89 0.24 -11.11 -0.64
CA PHE A 89 0.78 -10.29 -1.73
C PHE A 89 0.89 -11.07 -3.04
N ASP A 90 0.92 -12.40 -3.01
CA ASP A 90 0.80 -13.25 -4.20
C ASP A 90 -0.64 -13.38 -4.68
N ARG A 91 -1.30 -12.23 -4.87
CA ARG A 91 -2.58 -12.17 -5.55
C ARG A 91 -2.30 -11.98 -7.04
N PRO A 92 -2.48 -13.02 -7.89
CA PRO A 92 -2.36 -12.90 -9.34
C PRO A 92 -3.51 -12.04 -9.86
N GLY A 93 -3.32 -10.74 -9.74
CA GLY A 93 -4.33 -9.73 -9.90
C GLY A 93 -3.74 -8.57 -10.67
N GLN A 94 -4.55 -7.96 -11.53
CA GLN A 94 -4.04 -7.33 -12.74
C GLN A 94 -3.02 -6.21 -12.52
N ASN A 95 -2.93 -5.57 -11.33
CA ASN A 95 -1.97 -4.50 -11.06
C ASN A 95 -1.62 -4.28 -9.56
N GLY A 96 -1.57 -5.31 -8.71
CA GLY A 96 -1.33 -5.13 -7.25
C GLY A 96 -0.07 -4.30 -6.94
N MET A 97 1.11 -4.88 -7.12
CA MET A 97 2.38 -4.19 -6.86
C MET A 97 2.64 -3.01 -7.81
N LEU A 98 2.18 -3.10 -9.07
CA LEU A 98 2.33 -1.98 -10.01
C LEU A 98 1.62 -0.72 -9.50
N SER A 99 0.47 -0.87 -8.85
CA SER A 99 -0.27 0.25 -8.25
C SER A 99 0.57 0.98 -7.20
N LEU A 100 1.30 0.25 -6.37
CA LEU A 100 2.18 0.82 -5.34
C LEU A 100 3.34 1.59 -5.97
N VAL A 101 4.06 0.98 -6.94
CA VAL A 101 5.18 1.63 -7.63
C VAL A 101 4.74 2.90 -8.37
N VAL A 102 3.63 2.84 -9.09
CA VAL A 102 3.10 3.99 -9.83
C VAL A 102 2.69 5.12 -8.87
N SER A 103 2.13 4.79 -7.70
CA SER A 103 1.77 5.79 -6.70
C SER A 103 2.96 6.46 -6.03
N LEU A 104 4.07 5.71 -5.81
CA LEU A 104 5.33 6.30 -5.37
C LEU A 104 5.90 7.27 -6.41
N HIS A 105 5.74 6.97 -7.70
CA HIS A 105 6.11 7.90 -8.76
C HIS A 105 5.25 9.19 -8.73
N TRP A 106 3.94 9.10 -8.50
CA TRP A 106 3.10 10.31 -8.36
C TRP A 106 3.48 11.18 -7.17
N TRP A 107 3.85 10.54 -6.06
CA TRP A 107 4.37 11.20 -4.88
C TRP A 107 5.67 11.92 -5.23
N TYR A 108 6.64 11.21 -5.83
CA TYR A 108 7.94 11.75 -6.20
C TYR A 108 7.84 13.00 -7.09
N LEU A 109 6.96 12.99 -8.09
CA LEU A 109 6.75 14.12 -9.01
C LEU A 109 6.28 15.41 -8.32
N ARG A 110 5.82 15.34 -7.07
CA ARG A 110 5.34 16.49 -6.28
C ARG A 110 6.30 16.89 -5.16
N LEU A 111 7.45 16.23 -5.08
CA LEU A 111 8.52 16.58 -4.17
C LEU A 111 9.49 17.55 -4.85
N GLU A 112 9.95 18.56 -4.12
CA GLU A 112 11.11 19.38 -4.54
C GLU A 112 12.41 18.57 -4.45
N SER A 113 12.49 17.70 -3.44
CA SER A 113 13.57 16.73 -3.22
C SER A 113 13.02 15.48 -2.51
N PRO A 114 13.62 14.29 -2.68
CA PRO A 114 13.23 13.09 -1.93
C PRO A 114 13.09 13.38 -0.43
N SER A 115 11.94 13.02 0.14
CA SER A 115 11.70 13.13 1.58
C SER A 115 12.01 11.80 2.25
N SER A 116 12.37 11.83 3.54
CA SER A 116 12.63 10.61 4.32
C SER A 116 11.42 9.66 4.33
N ASP A 117 10.20 10.21 4.33
CA ASP A 117 8.96 9.42 4.32
C ASP A 117 8.77 8.70 2.98
N TRP A 118 9.05 9.37 1.86
CA TRP A 118 9.01 8.76 0.53
C TRP A 118 10.13 7.72 0.35
N GLU A 119 11.34 8.02 0.81
CA GLU A 119 12.47 7.09 0.76
C GLU A 119 12.22 5.83 1.60
N SER A 120 11.57 5.98 2.75
CA SER A 120 11.15 4.86 3.59
C SER A 120 10.14 3.97 2.87
N ALA A 121 9.16 4.58 2.19
CA ALA A 121 8.18 3.85 1.38
C ALA A 121 8.84 3.12 0.21
N LEU A 122 9.77 3.78 -0.50
CA LEU A 122 10.50 3.18 -1.62
C LEU A 122 11.37 2.01 -1.17
N ARG A 123 12.10 2.17 -0.06
CA ARG A 123 12.96 1.12 0.51
C ARG A 123 12.15 -0.12 0.83
N ASP A 124 11.03 0.08 1.53
CA ASP A 124 10.18 -1.01 1.97
C ASP A 124 9.54 -1.75 0.77
N ILE A 125 9.01 -1.02 -0.21
CA ILE A 125 8.50 -1.63 -1.47
C ILE A 125 9.59 -2.38 -2.23
N SER A 126 10.82 -1.85 -2.27
CA SER A 126 11.95 -2.51 -2.94
C SER A 126 12.30 -3.83 -2.27
N TRP A 127 12.24 -3.88 -0.93
CA TRP A 127 12.42 -5.11 -0.17
C TRP A 127 11.29 -6.11 -0.45
N VAL A 128 10.01 -5.70 -0.36
CA VAL A 128 8.85 -6.56 -0.66
C VAL A 128 8.94 -7.15 -2.07
N LEU A 129 9.27 -6.34 -3.08
CA LEU A 129 9.44 -6.81 -4.45
C LEU A 129 10.57 -7.85 -4.56
N SER A 130 11.67 -7.64 -3.84
CA SER A 130 12.80 -8.58 -3.84
C SER A 130 12.41 -9.92 -3.21
N GLU A 131 11.65 -9.91 -2.12
CA GLU A 131 11.14 -11.12 -1.48
C GLU A 131 10.13 -11.87 -2.34
N LEU A 132 9.19 -11.16 -2.98
CA LEU A 132 8.21 -11.76 -3.90
C LEU A 132 8.88 -12.43 -5.11
N VAL A 133 9.98 -11.87 -5.63
CA VAL A 133 10.75 -12.47 -6.72
C VAL A 133 11.45 -13.77 -6.27
N LYS A 134 11.89 -13.85 -5.01
CA LYS A 134 12.47 -15.07 -4.44
C LYS A 134 11.40 -16.14 -4.19
N PHE A 135 10.26 -15.73 -3.64
CA PHE A 135 9.13 -16.61 -3.33
C PHE A 135 8.56 -17.34 -4.56
N LYS A 136 8.56 -16.68 -5.73
CA LYS A 136 8.02 -17.25 -6.99
C LYS A 136 8.96 -18.21 -7.73
N ARG A 137 10.16 -18.47 -7.21
CA ARG A 137 11.13 -19.39 -7.83
C ARG A 137 11.14 -20.72 -7.11
#